data_AF-X1PH99-F1
#
_entry.id   AF-X1PH99-F1
#
_cell.length_a   1.000
_cell.length_b   1.000
_cell.length_c   1.000
_cell.angle_alpha   90.00
_cell.angle_beta   90.00
_cell.angle_gamma   90.00
#
_symmetry.space_group_name_H-M   'P 1'
#
loop_
_entity.id
_entity.type
_entity.pdbx_description
1 polymer ?
#
loop_
_entity_poly.entity_id
_entity_poly.type
_entity_poly.pdbx_seq_one_letter_code
_entity_poly.pdbx_strand_id
1 'polypeptide(L)'
;MTPQDFVAKGLSPEIAVFLTSMLPIIELRGALPMAINLFQIAWPKAFLISFIGNLVPVPFILWLLKPIVNFLSKIKPLGNFFNWVFERTRRKGDKVIEKYEEIGLLA
;
A
#
# COMPACT_ATOMS: atom_id res chain seq x y z
N MET A 1 7.52 -6.93 16.10
CA MET A 1 8.93 -6.58 15.87
C MET A 1 9.02 -5.07 16.01
N THR A 2 9.59 -4.59 17.11
CA THR A 2 9.65 -3.16 17.40
C THR A 2 10.78 -2.52 16.59
N PRO A 3 10.70 -1.22 16.25
CA PRO A 3 11.76 -0.51 15.55
C PRO A 3 13.12 -0.57 16.26
N GLN A 4 13.09 -0.72 17.59
CA GLN A 4 14.24 -0.83 18.48
C GLN A 4 14.98 -2.16 18.29
N ASP A 5 14.26 -3.24 17.94
CA ASP A 5 14.84 -4.56 17.68
C ASP A 5 15.76 -4.54 16.45
N PHE A 6 15.49 -3.69 15.47
CA PHE A 6 16.32 -3.55 14.27
C PHE A 6 17.65 -2.87 14.58
N VAL A 7 17.61 -1.81 15.39
CA VAL A 7 18.84 -1.12 15.83
C VAL A 7 19.64 -1.97 16.81
N ALA A 8 18.98 -2.73 17.69
CA ALA A 8 19.65 -3.71 18.56
C ALA A 8 20.34 -4.83 17.78
N LYS A 9 19.89 -5.13 16.55
CA LYS A 9 20.54 -6.06 15.61
C LYS A 9 21.65 -5.41 14.76
N GLY A 10 21.97 -4.14 14.99
CA GLY A 10 23.04 -3.41 14.30
C GLY A 10 22.63 -2.75 12.98
N LEU A 11 21.33 -2.61 12.70
CA LEU A 11 20.86 -1.89 11.50
C LEU A 11 20.90 -0.38 11.72
N SER A 12 21.15 0.38 10.64
CA SER A 12 21.10 1.83 10.72
C SER A 12 19.69 2.34 11.02
N PRO A 13 19.56 3.47 11.75
CA PRO A 13 18.26 4.06 12.06
C PRO A 13 17.39 4.31 10.83
N GLU A 14 17.99 4.68 9.69
CA GLU A 14 17.28 4.87 8.43
C GLU A 14 16.63 3.59 7.90
N ILE A 15 17.34 2.46 7.97
CA ILE A 15 16.83 1.16 7.51
C ILE A 15 15.71 0.68 8.45
N ALA A 16 15.85 0.89 9.75
CA ALA A 16 14.80 0.57 10.71
C ALA A 16 13.50 1.35 10.42
N VAL A 17 13.62 2.64 10.10
CA VAL A 17 12.47 3.48 9.70
C VAL A 17 11.85 3.00 8.40
N PHE A 18 12.67 2.71 7.39
CA PHE A 18 12.23 2.21 6.09
C PHE A 18 11.46 0.88 6.21
N LEU A 19 12.01 -0.10 6.93
CA LEU A 19 11.36 -1.39 7.14
C LEU A 19 10.08 -1.27 7.98
N THR A 20 10.07 -0.34 8.95
CA THR A 20 8.87 -0.09 9.75
C THR A 20 7.76 0.56 8.92
N SER A 21 8.09 1.48 8.01
CA SER A 21 7.09 2.13 7.14
C SER A 21 6.56 1.20 6.05
N MET A 22 7.30 0.16 5.68
CA MET A 22 6.83 -0.93 4.81
C MET A 22 5.76 -1.81 5.45
N LEU A 23 5.63 -1.80 6.79
CA LEU A 23 4.62 -2.62 7.46
C LEU A 23 3.23 -2.00 7.31
N PRO A 24 2.25 -2.74 6.77
CA PRO A 24 0.91 -2.21 6.50
C PRO A 24 0.12 -1.86 7.77
N ILE A 25 0.63 -2.22 8.95
CA ILE A 25 -0.01 -1.96 10.26
C ILE A 25 0.44 -0.62 10.83
N ILE A 26 1.70 -0.23 10.61
CA ILE A 26 2.33 0.92 11.29
C ILE A 26 2.29 2.17 10.38
N GLU A 27 2.30 1.97 9.05
CA GLU A 27 2.23 3.00 8.00
C GLU A 27 3.23 4.17 8.19
N LEU A 28 3.14 5.16 7.31
CA LEU A 28 3.84 6.45 7.42
C LEU A 28 3.60 7.13 8.78
N ARG A 29 2.42 6.92 9.38
CA ARG A 29 1.96 7.60 10.60
C ARG A 29 2.67 7.13 11.86
N GLY A 30 3.12 5.87 11.92
CA GLY A 30 3.93 5.35 13.03
C GLY A 30 5.43 5.45 12.75
N ALA A 31 5.85 5.28 11.50
CA ALA A 31 7.26 5.37 11.14
C ALA A 31 7.83 6.80 11.24
N LEU A 32 7.05 7.82 10.91
CA LEU A 32 7.51 9.21 10.91
C LEU A 32 7.74 9.78 12.33
N PRO A 33 6.81 9.67 13.29
CA PRO A 33 7.07 10.08 14.68
C PRO A 33 8.20 9.29 15.30
N MET A 34 8.36 8.02 14.92
CA MET A 34 9.45 7.18 15.38
C MET A 34 10.81 7.66 14.84
N ALA A 35 10.90 7.96 13.55
CA ALA A 35 12.11 8.51 12.93
C ALA A 35 12.56 9.84 13.58
N ILE A 36 11.60 10.71 13.91
CA ILE A 36 11.87 12.02 14.49
C ILE A 36 12.16 11.91 15.99
N ASN A 37 11.30 11.22 16.76
CA ASN A 37 11.40 11.21 18.23
C ASN A 37 12.41 10.20 18.75
N LEU A 38 12.51 8.99 18.16
CA LEU A 38 13.44 7.96 18.62
C LEU A 38 14.82 8.10 17.98
N PHE A 39 14.86 8.35 16.67
CA PHE A 39 16.11 8.36 15.91
C PHE A 39 16.66 9.76 15.60
N GLN A 40 15.95 10.82 16.00
CA GLN A 40 16.39 12.22 15.83
C GLN A 40 16.76 12.55 14.38
N ILE A 41 16.12 11.89 13.41
CA ILE A 41 16.34 12.12 11.99
C ILE A 41 15.62 13.42 11.63
N ALA A 42 16.32 14.31 10.92
CA ALA A 42 15.73 15.55 10.42
C ALA A 42 14.43 15.27 9.63
N TRP A 43 13.39 16.05 9.90
CA TRP A 43 12.04 15.85 9.35
C TRP A 43 11.98 15.59 7.84
N PRO A 44 12.76 16.28 6.97
CA PRO A 44 12.65 16.07 5.52
C PRO A 44 13.17 14.68 5.13
N LYS A 45 14.27 14.25 5.75
CA LYS A 45 14.88 12.95 5.51
C LYS A 45 14.00 11.83 6.08
N ALA A 46 13.45 12.03 7.28
CA ALA A 46 12.52 11.10 7.91
C ALA A 46 11.26 10.88 7.06
N PHE A 47 10.69 11.96 6.52
CA PHE A 47 9.56 11.90 5.60
C PHE A 47 9.89 11.12 4.34
N LEU A 48 11.01 11.44 3.68
CA LEU A 48 11.37 10.83 2.41
C LEU A 48 11.63 9.32 2.54
N ILE A 49 12.36 8.90 3.58
CA ILE A 49 12.62 7.48 3.87
C ILE A 49 11.31 6.75 4.18
N SER A 50 10.48 7.32 5.06
CA SER A 50 9.23 6.67 5.47
C SER A 50 8.24 6.58 4.32
N PHE A 51 8.15 7.63 3.49
CA PHE A 51 7.27 7.69 2.33
C PHE A 51 7.66 6.65 1.27
N ILE A 52 8.95 6.57 0.92
CA ILE A 52 9.43 5.57 -0.04
C ILE A 52 9.18 4.16 0.49
N GLY A 53 9.52 3.89 1.76
CA GLY A 53 9.26 2.58 2.36
C GLY A 53 7.76 2.21 2.36
N ASN A 54 6.86 3.18 2.57
CA ASN A 54 5.42 2.95 2.50
C ASN A 54 4.91 2.65 1.09
N LEU A 55 5.57 3.15 0.04
CA LEU A 55 5.20 2.88 -1.35
C LEU A 55 5.61 1.48 -1.83
N VAL A 56 6.71 0.95 -1.31
CA VAL A 56 7.22 -0.39 -1.69
C VAL A 56 6.20 -1.52 -1.54
N PRO A 57 5.44 -1.68 -0.44
CA PRO A 57 4.48 -2.77 -0.29
C PRO A 57 3.27 -2.67 -1.24
N VAL A 58 2.93 -1.48 -1.74
CA VAL A 58 1.75 -1.23 -2.59
C VAL A 58 1.72 -2.11 -3.86
N PRO A 59 2.75 -2.15 -4.72
CA PRO A 59 2.75 -3.02 -5.90
C PRO A 59 2.66 -4.50 -5.55
N PHE A 60 3.26 -4.95 -4.44
CA PHE A 60 3.14 -6.34 -3.99
C PHE A 60 1.71 -6.67 -3.56
N ILE A 61 1.05 -5.78 -2.82
CA ILE A 61 -0.35 -5.92 -2.42
C ILE A 61 -1.24 -6.03 -3.67
N LEU A 62 -1.07 -5.13 -4.65
CA LEU A 62 -1.85 -5.15 -5.88
C LEU A 62 -1.62 -6.41 -6.72
N TRP A 63 -0.38 -6.89 -6.78
CA TRP A 63 -0.03 -8.12 -7.47
C TRP A 63 -0.64 -9.36 -6.79
N LEU A 64 -0.57 -9.42 -5.46
CA LEU A 64 -1.12 -10.52 -4.65
C LEU A 64 -2.65 -10.49 -4.55
N LEU A 65 -3.27 -9.33 -4.78
CA LEU A 65 -4.72 -9.19 -4.74
C LEU A 65 -5.41 -10.10 -5.77
N LYS A 66 -4.87 -10.20 -7.00
CA LYS A 66 -5.45 -11.07 -8.05
C LYS A 66 -5.55 -12.55 -7.66
N PRO A 67 -4.45 -13.22 -7.26
CA PRO A 67 -4.54 -14.63 -6.86
C PRO A 67 -5.37 -14.82 -5.58
N ILE A 68 -5.32 -13.90 -4.62
CA ILE A 68 -6.16 -13.94 -3.41
C ILE A 68 -7.63 -13.91 -3.79
N VAL A 69 -8.05 -12.94 -4.61
CA VAL A 69 -9.45 -12.83 -5.07
C VAL A 69 -9.87 -14.07 -5.82
N ASN A 70 -9.05 -14.58 -6.75
CA ASN A 70 -9.36 -15.81 -7.49
C ASN A 70 -9.50 -17.04 -6.59
N PHE A 71 -8.70 -17.13 -5.53
CA PHE A 71 -8.79 -18.20 -4.55
C PHE A 71 -10.05 -18.08 -3.70
N LEU A 72 -10.31 -16.88 -3.17
CA LEU A 72 -11.47 -16.59 -2.32
C LEU A 72 -12.80 -16.71 -3.09
N SER A 73 -12.84 -16.38 -4.38
CA SER A 73 -14.03 -16.50 -5.23
C SER A 73 -14.49 -17.94 -5.43
N LYS A 74 -13.65 -18.94 -5.13
CA LYS A 74 -14.06 -20.36 -5.12
C LYS A 74 -15.04 -20.68 -3.98
N ILE A 75 -15.10 -19.84 -2.95
CA ILE A 75 -16.02 -19.98 -1.81
C ILE A 75 -17.34 -19.27 -2.18
N LYS A 76 -18.45 -20.00 -2.30
CA LYS A 76 -19.76 -19.49 -2.78
C LYS A 76 -20.18 -18.11 -2.22
N PRO A 77 -20.21 -17.85 -0.90
CA PRO A 77 -20.60 -16.54 -0.38
C PRO A 77 -19.63 -15.42 -0.79
N LEU A 78 -18.32 -15.71 -0.82
CA LEU A 78 -17.29 -14.74 -1.21
C LEU A 78 -17.30 -14.49 -2.73
N GLY A 79 -17.50 -15.52 -3.55
CA GLY A 79 -17.64 -15.37 -5.00
C GLY A 79 -18.79 -14.44 -5.38
N ASN A 80 -19.95 -14.58 -4.73
CA ASN A 80 -21.08 -13.67 -4.94
C ASN A 80 -20.76 -12.23 -4.50
N PHE A 81 -20.07 -12.06 -3.37
CA PHE A 81 -19.60 -10.75 -2.92
C PHE A 81 -18.65 -10.10 -3.93
N PHE A 82 -17.61 -10.82 -4.38
CA PHE A 82 -16.66 -10.28 -5.35
C PHE A 82 -17.34 -9.96 -6.68
N ASN A 83 -18.23 -10.81 -7.18
CA ASN A 83 -18.99 -10.53 -8.40
C ASN A 83 -19.82 -9.24 -8.27
N TRP A 84 -20.51 -9.05 -7.14
CA TRP A 84 -21.24 -7.81 -6.88
C TRP A 84 -20.32 -6.57 -6.83
N VAL A 85 -19.15 -6.69 -6.18
CA VAL A 85 -18.14 -5.60 -6.13
C VAL A 85 -17.60 -5.28 -7.53
N PHE A 86 -17.28 -6.29 -8.33
CA PHE A 86 -16.75 -6.13 -9.68
C PHE A 86 -17.79 -5.54 -10.63
N GLU A 87 -19.04 -6.01 -10.58
CA GLU A 87 -20.13 -5.48 -11.39
C GLU A 87 -20.39 -4.00 -11.05
N ARG A 88 -20.36 -3.64 -9.77
CA ARG A 88 -20.49 -2.24 -9.34
C ARG A 88 -19.34 -1.36 -9.81
N THR A 89 -18.12 -1.88 -9.78
CA THR A 89 -16.93 -1.17 -10.28
C THR A 89 -16.98 -1.01 -11.79
N ARG A 90 -17.37 -2.05 -12.53
CA ARG A 90 -17.52 -2.04 -13.98
C ARG A 90 -18.55 -1.03 -14.44
N ARG A 91 -19.73 -0.98 -13.82
CA ARG A 91 -20.76 0.03 -14.13
C ARG A 91 -20.31 1.48 -13.88
N LYS A 92 -19.33 1.71 -12.99
CA LYS A 92 -18.71 3.03 -12.82
C LYS A 92 -17.64 3.31 -13.87
N GLY A 93 -16.83 2.31 -14.19
CA GLY A 93 -15.80 2.37 -15.24
C GLY A 93 -16.41 2.62 -16.60
N ASP A 94 -17.45 1.86 -16.97
CA ASP A 94 -18.15 1.99 -18.25
C ASP A 94 -18.75 3.40 -18.43
N LYS A 95 -19.31 4.01 -17.38
CA LYS A 95 -19.79 5.41 -17.42
C LYS A 95 -18.69 6.44 -17.62
N VAL A 96 -17.48 6.16 -17.13
CA VAL A 96 -16.32 7.02 -17.36
C VAL A 96 -15.79 6.79 -18.77
N ILE A 97 -15.68 5.54 -19.21
CA ILE A 97 -15.23 5.20 -20.56
C ILE A 97 -16.18 5.80 -21.60
N GLU A 98 -17.48 5.58 -21.50
CA GLU A 98 -18.51 6.14 -22.41
C GLU A 98 -18.48 7.68 -22.47
N LYS A 99 -18.17 8.35 -21.36
CA LYS A 99 -18.08 9.83 -21.31
C LYS A 99 -16.78 10.39 -21.91
N TYR A 100 -15.71 9.60 -21.93
CA TYR A 100 -14.38 10.01 -22.35
C TYR A 100 -13.88 9.26 -23.60
N GLU A 101 -14.70 8.39 -24.18
CA GLU A 101 -14.41 7.56 -25.36
C GLU A 101 -14.08 8.44 -26.57
N GLU A 102 -14.84 9.51 -26.79
CA GLU A 102 -14.58 10.48 -27.87
C GLU A 102 -13.26 11.22 -27.69
N ILE A 103 -12.83 11.49 -26.45
CA ILE A 103 -11.55 12.16 -26.18
C ILE A 103 -10.38 11.18 -26.34
N GLY A 104 -10.59 9.90 -26.01
CA GLY A 104 -9.60 8.83 -26.16
C GLY A 104 -9.40 8.37 -27.61
N LEU A 105 -10.43 8.50 -28.47
CA LEU A 105 -10.36 8.18 -29.91
C LEU A 105 -9.72 9.31 -30.74
N LEU A 106 -9.65 10.53 -30.20
CA LEU A 106 -9.05 11.70 -30.86
C LEU A 106 -7.57 11.92 -30.50
N ALA A 107 -6.96 11.04 -29.70
CA ALA A 107 -5.57 11.09 -29.26
C ALA A 107 -4.67 10.07 -29.97
#